data_AF-A0A521CKU1-F1
#
_entry.id   AF-A0A521CKU1-F1
#
_cell.length_a   1.000
_cell.length_b   1.000
_cell.length_c   1.000
_cell.angle_alpha   90.00
_cell.angle_beta   90.00
_cell.angle_gamma   90.00
#
_symmetry.space_group_name_H-M   'P 1'
#
loop_
_entity.id
_entity.type
_entity.pdbx_description
1 polymer ?
#
loop_
_entity_poly.entity_id
_entity_poly.type
_entity_poly.pdbx_seq_one_letter_code
_entity_poly.pdbx_strand_id
1 'polypeptide(L)'
;MFYRGIVEEDKDPLGMGRLKVRVIGLYDGYRTEDLPWAYPVLPIGGSSDYGFWMIPKKGDTVWVTFEGNYNLKPDTTKPVWIGTWFGKGEPSTEMKNNKQFLIKTPSGNLIHISDDEGFIKIIDPNGNEILILREDGKIVIKANREVLIDGGTGDLSGVVTKDCICPFTGKPHSDYSINVKASKG
;
A
#
# COMPACT_ATOMS: atom_id res chain seq x y z
N MET A 1 16.71 16.45 -17.65
CA MET A 1 16.24 17.48 -16.72
C MET A 1 14.88 17.03 -16.19
N PHE A 2 14.60 17.25 -14.90
CA PHE A 2 13.32 16.89 -14.29
C PHE A 2 12.42 18.12 -14.12
N TYR A 3 11.13 17.92 -14.31
CA TYR A 3 10.09 18.94 -14.22
C TYR A 3 8.99 18.49 -13.28
N ARG A 4 8.30 19.44 -12.63
CA ARG A 4 7.12 19.14 -11.85
C ARG A 4 5.91 19.07 -12.77
N GLY A 5 5.12 17.99 -12.69
CA GLY A 5 3.78 17.97 -13.23
C GLY A 5 2.68 17.41 -12.31
N ILE A 6 1.45 17.75 -12.66
CA ILE A 6 0.23 17.31 -11.97
C ILE A 6 -0.49 16.32 -12.88
N VAL A 7 -0.94 15.20 -12.33
CA VAL A 7 -1.68 14.17 -13.07
C VAL A 7 -3.09 14.69 -13.39
N GLU A 8 -3.45 14.76 -14.67
CA GLU A 8 -4.77 15.19 -15.12
C GLU A 8 -5.67 14.03 -15.58
N GLU A 9 -5.07 12.93 -16.01
CA GLU A 9 -5.76 11.70 -16.41
C GLU A 9 -4.90 10.49 -16.07
N ASP A 10 -5.53 9.52 -15.39
CA ASP A 10 -4.94 8.27 -14.91
C ASP A 10 -5.61 7.03 -15.51
N LYS A 11 -6.67 7.20 -16.33
CA LYS A 11 -7.33 6.11 -17.06
C LYS A 11 -6.62 5.83 -18.39
N ASP A 12 -5.46 5.18 -18.29
CA ASP A 12 -4.70 4.74 -19.47
C ASP A 12 -5.48 3.70 -20.30
N PRO A 13 -5.86 4.00 -21.57
CA PRO A 13 -6.60 3.06 -22.41
C PRO A 13 -5.80 1.80 -22.76
N LEU A 14 -4.47 1.81 -22.62
CA LEU A 14 -3.62 0.63 -22.84
C LEU A 14 -3.27 -0.13 -21.56
N GLY A 15 -3.67 0.37 -20.39
CA GLY A 15 -3.39 -0.29 -19.11
C GLY A 15 -1.89 -0.43 -18.79
N MET A 16 -1.05 0.47 -19.30
CA MET A 16 0.41 0.41 -19.14
C MET A 16 0.92 1.30 -17.99
N GLY A 17 0.03 1.90 -17.20
CA GLY A 17 0.39 2.82 -16.12
C GLY A 17 0.84 4.19 -16.64
N ARG A 18 0.47 4.55 -17.87
CA ARG A 18 0.77 5.87 -18.43
C ARG A 18 -0.16 6.92 -17.81
N LEU A 19 0.35 8.15 -17.72
CA LEU A 19 -0.41 9.26 -17.15
C LEU A 19 -0.40 10.44 -18.12
N LYS A 20 -1.51 11.19 -18.22
CA LYS A 20 -1.44 12.54 -18.80
C LYS A 20 -1.07 13.50 -17.69
N VAL A 21 0.12 14.07 -17.82
CA VAL A 21 0.71 14.93 -16.80
C VAL A 21 0.86 16.34 -17.34
N ARG A 22 0.28 17.32 -16.65
CA ARG A 22 0.52 18.73 -16.95
C ARG A 22 1.83 19.17 -16.35
N VAL A 23 2.84 19.37 -17.21
CA VAL A 23 4.13 19.93 -16.82
C VAL A 23 4.00 21.44 -16.69
N ILE A 24 4.23 21.95 -15.47
CA ILE A 24 4.05 23.36 -15.13
C ILE A 24 4.97 24.23 -15.98
N GLY A 25 4.42 25.23 -16.67
CA GLY A 25 5.16 26.17 -17.51
C GLY A 25 5.45 25.67 -18.93
N LEU A 26 5.24 24.38 -19.21
CA LEU A 26 5.43 23.81 -20.56
C LEU A 26 4.09 23.54 -21.25
N TYR A 27 3.09 23.05 -20.52
CA TYR A 27 1.81 22.64 -21.09
C TYR A 27 0.64 23.53 -20.71
N ASP A 28 0.87 24.69 -20.08
CA ASP A 28 -0.20 25.51 -19.49
C ASP A 28 -1.36 25.85 -20.46
N GLY A 29 -1.09 25.96 -21.77
CA GLY A 29 -2.10 26.22 -22.81
C GLY A 29 -2.74 25.00 -23.48
N TYR A 30 -2.32 23.78 -23.16
CA TYR A 30 -2.82 22.56 -23.80
C TYR A 30 -4.14 22.10 -23.18
N ARG A 31 -5.07 21.53 -23.94
CA ARG A 31 -6.20 20.82 -23.33
C ARG A 31 -5.74 19.48 -22.77
N THR A 32 -6.38 18.97 -21.73
CA THR A 32 -6.00 17.68 -21.10
C THR A 32 -6.00 16.53 -22.10
N GLU A 33 -6.97 16.49 -23.00
CA GLU A 33 -7.09 15.49 -24.06
C GLU A 33 -5.91 15.52 -25.06
N ASP A 34 -5.27 16.67 -25.24
CA ASP A 34 -4.14 16.85 -26.17
C ASP A 34 -2.79 16.58 -25.52
N LEU A 35 -2.74 16.39 -24.18
CA LEU A 35 -1.49 16.03 -23.50
C LEU A 35 -1.01 14.63 -23.93
N PRO A 36 0.29 14.47 -24.22
CA PRO A 36 0.86 13.17 -24.51
C PRO A 36 0.85 12.27 -23.26
N TRP A 37 0.73 10.97 -23.48
CA TRP A 37 0.82 9.97 -22.42
C TRP A 37 2.27 9.82 -21.95
N ALA A 38 2.50 10.02 -20.66
CA ALA A 38 3.79 9.82 -20.02
C ALA A 38 3.99 8.38 -19.60
N TYR A 39 5.07 7.75 -20.04
CA TYR A 39 5.42 6.39 -19.63
C TYR A 39 5.96 6.35 -18.20
N PRO A 40 5.70 5.27 -17.44
CA PRO A 40 6.18 5.17 -16.07
C PRO A 40 7.63 4.69 -16.00
N VAL A 41 8.39 5.22 -15.05
CA VAL A 41 9.66 4.63 -14.58
C VAL A 41 9.39 3.97 -13.24
N LEU A 42 9.05 2.69 -13.28
CA LEU A 42 8.77 1.87 -12.09
C LEU A 42 10.05 1.17 -11.61
N PRO A 43 10.16 0.87 -10.30
CA PRO A 43 11.32 0.13 -9.76
C PRO A 43 11.56 -1.23 -10.43
N ILE A 44 10.49 -1.91 -10.80
CA ILE A 44 10.52 -3.22 -11.47
C ILE A 44 9.24 -3.37 -12.30
N GLY A 45 9.39 -3.87 -13.52
CA GLY A 45 8.33 -4.05 -14.51
C GLY A 45 8.91 -4.61 -15.81
N GLY A 46 8.13 -4.61 -16.89
CA GLY A 46 8.57 -5.11 -18.20
C GLY A 46 8.44 -6.63 -18.39
N SER A 47 7.80 -7.32 -17.44
CA SER A 47 7.35 -8.72 -17.56
C SER A 47 5.82 -8.77 -17.38
N SER A 48 5.18 -9.84 -17.85
CA SER A 48 3.73 -10.02 -17.72
C SER A 48 3.29 -10.46 -16.31
N ASP A 49 4.19 -11.03 -15.52
CA ASP A 49 3.79 -11.85 -14.36
C ASP A 49 4.29 -11.32 -13.01
N TYR A 50 5.06 -10.21 -12.98
CA TYR A 50 5.48 -9.55 -11.75
C TYR A 50 5.87 -8.09 -11.98
N GLY A 51 5.82 -7.27 -10.92
CA GLY A 51 6.19 -5.86 -11.00
C GLY A 51 5.89 -5.08 -9.71
N PHE A 52 6.24 -3.80 -9.70
CA PHE A 52 5.87 -2.86 -8.64
C PHE A 52 4.83 -1.87 -9.17
N TRP A 53 3.56 -2.17 -8.91
CA TRP A 53 2.42 -1.42 -9.47
C TRP A 53 1.83 -0.44 -8.45
N MET A 54 2.35 0.79 -8.46
CA MET A 54 1.85 1.90 -7.65
C MET A 54 1.73 3.14 -8.54
N ILE A 55 0.58 3.27 -9.19
CA ILE A 55 0.33 4.33 -10.18
C ILE A 55 -0.34 5.52 -9.48
N PRO A 56 0.23 6.74 -9.59
CA PRO A 56 -0.40 7.97 -9.12
C PRO A 56 -1.79 8.17 -9.72
N LYS A 57 -2.71 8.72 -8.92
CA LYS A 57 -4.08 9.04 -9.37
C LYS A 57 -4.16 10.47 -9.91
N LYS A 58 -5.27 10.78 -10.58
CA LYS A 58 -5.60 12.17 -10.96
C LYS A 58 -5.52 13.11 -9.75
N GLY A 59 -4.80 14.22 -9.92
CA GLY A 59 -4.52 15.22 -8.90
C GLY A 59 -3.18 15.03 -8.17
N ASP A 60 -2.57 13.85 -8.25
CA ASP A 60 -1.26 13.61 -7.63
C ASP A 60 -0.14 14.32 -8.40
N THR A 61 1.01 14.40 -7.75
CA THR A 61 2.19 15.14 -8.17
C THR A 61 3.34 14.21 -8.53
N VAL A 62 3.87 14.34 -9.76
CA VAL A 62 4.88 13.42 -10.32
C VAL A 62 6.01 14.15 -11.01
N TRP A 63 7.26 13.71 -10.81
CA TRP A 63 8.36 14.27 -11.58
C TRP A 63 8.30 13.75 -13.01
N VAL A 64 8.55 14.64 -13.97
CA VAL A 64 8.52 14.34 -15.39
C VAL A 64 9.89 14.59 -15.98
N THR A 65 10.34 13.66 -16.81
CA THR A 65 11.44 13.85 -17.77
C THR A 65 10.91 13.52 -19.17
N PHE A 66 11.78 13.58 -20.17
CA PHE A 66 11.43 13.32 -21.55
C PHE A 66 12.42 12.35 -22.16
N GLU A 67 11.94 11.51 -23.07
CA GLU A 67 12.82 10.70 -23.91
C GLU A 67 13.68 11.59 -24.79
N GLY A 68 14.88 11.12 -25.13
CA GLY A 68 15.75 11.79 -26.09
C GLY A 68 15.26 11.59 -27.52
N ASN A 69 15.35 12.63 -28.34
CA ASN A 69 15.32 12.46 -29.80
C ASN A 69 16.66 11.90 -30.31
N TYR A 70 16.80 11.76 -31.64
CA TYR A 70 18.01 11.25 -32.29
C TYR A 70 19.32 11.99 -31.92
N ASN A 71 19.21 13.24 -31.44
CA ASN A 71 20.36 14.05 -31.00
C ASN A 71 20.49 14.13 -29.46
N LEU A 72 19.85 13.21 -28.73
CA LEU A 72 19.80 13.18 -27.26
C LEU A 72 19.21 14.44 -26.62
N LYS A 73 18.47 15.25 -27.38
CA LYS A 73 17.73 16.39 -26.85
C LYS A 73 16.35 15.92 -26.35
N PRO A 74 15.86 16.43 -25.21
CA PRO A 74 14.52 16.13 -24.72
C PRO A 74 13.45 16.36 -25.79
N ASP A 75 12.65 15.34 -26.08
CA ASP A 75 11.45 15.43 -26.91
C ASP A 75 10.23 15.65 -26.02
N THR A 76 9.72 16.88 -25.99
CA THR A 76 8.57 17.22 -25.14
C THR A 76 7.30 16.47 -25.54
N THR A 77 7.22 15.85 -26.72
CA THR A 77 6.07 15.01 -27.09
C THR A 77 6.11 13.62 -26.45
N LYS A 78 7.22 13.24 -25.82
CA LYS A 78 7.47 11.92 -25.21
C LYS A 78 7.80 12.03 -23.73
N PRO A 79 6.84 12.44 -22.88
CA PRO A 79 7.07 12.52 -21.44
C PRO A 79 7.24 11.14 -20.82
N VAL A 80 7.92 11.13 -19.69
CA VAL A 80 8.13 9.98 -18.82
C VAL A 80 7.97 10.47 -17.39
N TRP A 81 7.13 9.82 -16.60
CA TRP A 81 6.96 10.16 -15.19
C TRP A 81 7.80 9.25 -14.29
N ILE A 82 8.34 9.81 -13.21
CA ILE A 82 9.21 9.11 -12.26
C ILE A 82 8.95 9.61 -10.84
N GLY A 83 8.54 8.68 -9.97
CA GLY A 83 8.27 8.98 -8.57
C GLY A 83 7.24 10.10 -8.36
N THR A 84 7.11 10.50 -7.10
CA THR A 84 6.18 11.54 -6.66
C THR A 84 6.89 12.53 -5.74
N TRP A 85 6.25 13.64 -5.43
CA TRP A 85 6.65 14.49 -4.31
C TRP A 85 5.42 14.88 -3.50
N PHE A 86 5.62 15.14 -2.21
CA PHE A 86 4.56 15.66 -1.37
C PHE A 86 4.42 17.17 -1.53
N GLY A 87 3.20 17.62 -1.79
CA GLY A 87 2.78 19.00 -1.64
C GLY A 87 2.64 19.40 -0.16
N LYS A 88 2.26 20.65 0.05
CA LYS A 88 2.02 21.18 1.40
C LYS A 88 0.84 20.44 2.04
N GLY A 89 1.11 19.70 3.13
CA GLY A 89 0.11 18.93 3.87
C GLY A 89 -0.03 17.46 3.44
N GLU A 90 0.84 16.96 2.55
CA GLU A 90 0.65 15.64 1.90
C GLU A 90 1.51 14.45 2.39
N PRO A 91 2.53 14.52 3.24
CA PRO A 91 2.77 13.35 4.06
C PRO A 91 1.63 13.28 5.10
N SER A 92 1.01 12.11 5.24
CA SER A 92 0.01 11.90 6.28
C SER A 92 0.63 12.17 7.65
N THR A 93 -0.19 12.54 8.64
CA THR A 93 0.26 12.78 10.02
C THR A 93 0.92 11.56 10.66
N GLU A 94 0.75 10.37 10.08
CA GLU A 94 1.40 9.13 10.50
C GLU A 94 2.87 9.08 10.06
N MET A 95 3.28 9.82 9.02
CA MET A 95 4.68 9.92 8.58
C MET A 95 5.44 10.95 9.42
N LYS A 96 5.71 10.61 10.68
CA LYS A 96 6.24 11.55 11.68
C LYS A 96 7.73 11.85 11.49
N ASN A 97 8.53 10.86 11.13
CA ASN A 97 10.00 10.94 11.09
C ASN A 97 10.60 9.83 10.19
N ASN A 98 11.93 9.81 10.09
CA ASN A 98 12.70 8.86 9.27
C ASN A 98 12.99 7.49 9.92
N LYS A 99 12.37 7.19 11.06
CA LYS A 99 12.41 5.90 11.77
C LYS A 99 11.14 5.07 11.53
N GLN A 100 10.26 5.57 10.67
CA GLN A 100 8.99 4.94 10.34
C GLN A 100 8.89 4.77 8.83
N PHE A 101 8.45 3.59 8.40
CA PHE A 101 8.21 3.26 7.00
C PHE A 101 6.75 2.84 6.84
N LEU A 102 6.06 3.45 5.87
CA LEU A 102 4.62 3.29 5.70
C LEU A 102 4.26 3.11 4.24
N ILE A 103 3.34 2.19 3.96
CA ILE A 103 2.63 2.07 2.69
C ILE A 103 1.15 2.20 3.00
N LYS A 104 0.52 3.27 2.50
CA LYS A 104 -0.91 3.54 2.71
C LYS A 104 -1.62 3.62 1.37
N THR A 105 -2.68 2.83 1.19
CA THR A 105 -3.52 2.89 -0.02
C THR A 105 -4.57 4.00 0.09
N PRO A 106 -5.15 4.46 -1.03
CA PRO A 106 -6.21 5.47 -1.00
C PRO A 106 -7.42 5.10 -0.14
N SER A 107 -7.73 3.80 -0.06
CA SER A 107 -8.84 3.29 0.76
C SER A 107 -8.48 3.08 2.23
N GLY A 108 -7.23 3.37 2.64
CA GLY A 108 -6.81 3.33 4.04
C GLY A 108 -6.19 2.02 4.51
N ASN A 109 -5.86 1.07 3.62
CA ASN A 109 -5.03 -0.07 4.02
C ASN A 109 -3.63 0.44 4.35
N LEU A 110 -3.04 -0.07 5.43
CA LEU A 110 -1.78 0.42 5.97
C LEU A 110 -0.85 -0.74 6.28
N ILE A 111 0.37 -0.67 5.76
CA ILE A 111 1.54 -1.39 6.29
C ILE A 111 2.43 -0.34 6.94
N HIS A 112 2.80 -0.52 8.20
CA HIS A 112 3.58 0.45 8.95
C HIS A 112 4.60 -0.25 9.85
N ILE A 113 5.87 0.08 9.65
CA ILE A 113 7.02 -0.37 10.42
C ILE A 113 7.58 0.84 11.17
N SER A 114 7.81 0.70 12.47
CA SER A 114 8.33 1.77 13.31
C SER A 114 9.45 1.25 14.21
N ASP A 115 10.65 1.82 14.05
CA ASP A 115 11.81 1.49 14.88
C ASP A 115 11.76 2.15 16.26
N ASP A 116 11.12 3.33 16.34
CA ASP A 116 10.98 4.14 17.55
C ASP A 116 9.85 3.68 18.46
N GLU A 117 8.69 3.33 17.90
CA GLU A 117 7.58 2.72 18.65
C GLU A 117 7.71 1.18 18.70
N GLY A 118 8.64 0.59 17.94
CA GLY A 118 9.04 -0.81 18.07
C GLY A 118 8.01 -1.82 17.57
N PHE A 119 7.36 -1.56 16.43
CA PHE A 119 6.34 -2.46 15.88
C PHE A 119 6.41 -2.67 14.36
N ILE A 120 5.76 -3.74 13.92
CA ILE A 120 5.33 -3.94 12.53
C ILE A 120 3.81 -4.17 12.55
N LYS A 121 3.05 -3.37 11.79
CA LYS A 121 1.59 -3.49 11.75
C LYS A 121 1.03 -3.48 10.33
N ILE A 122 -0.02 -4.26 10.14
CA ILE A 122 -0.84 -4.32 8.93
C ILE A 122 -2.28 -4.09 9.36
N ILE A 123 -2.92 -3.05 8.85
CA ILE A 123 -4.26 -2.61 9.26
C ILE A 123 -5.10 -2.35 8.02
N ASP A 124 -6.35 -2.79 8.05
CA ASP A 124 -7.38 -2.43 7.07
C ASP A 124 -8.30 -1.31 7.62
N PRO A 125 -9.03 -0.57 6.78
CA PRO A 125 -9.90 0.53 7.23
C PRO A 125 -11.10 0.05 8.06
N ASN A 126 -11.38 -1.26 8.10
CA ASN A 126 -12.46 -1.82 8.91
C ASN A 126 -12.01 -2.12 10.34
N GLY A 127 -10.70 -2.10 10.63
CA GLY A 127 -10.14 -2.36 11.96
C GLY A 127 -9.66 -3.80 12.18
N ASN A 128 -9.49 -4.58 11.11
CA ASN A 128 -8.72 -5.82 11.17
C ASN A 128 -7.22 -5.49 11.22
N GLU A 129 -6.47 -6.24 12.01
CA GLU A 129 -5.08 -5.92 12.35
C GLU A 129 -4.21 -7.16 12.54
N ILE A 130 -2.98 -7.09 12.03
CA ILE A 130 -1.86 -7.94 12.42
C ILE A 130 -0.78 -7.02 12.97
N LEU A 131 -0.34 -7.25 14.20
CA LEU A 131 0.61 -6.41 14.91
C LEU A 131 1.69 -7.27 15.56
N ILE A 132 2.95 -6.94 15.32
CA ILE A 132 4.14 -7.51 15.97
C ILE A 132 4.75 -6.41 16.82
N LEU A 133 4.93 -6.67 18.11
CA LEU A 133 5.54 -5.76 19.08
C LEU A 133 6.91 -6.30 19.50
N ARG A 134 7.96 -5.48 19.33
CA ARG A 134 9.35 -5.87 19.60
C ARG A 134 9.63 -5.97 21.10
N GLU A 135 9.08 -5.05 21.90
CA GLU A 135 9.46 -4.92 23.32
C GLU A 135 8.96 -6.07 24.19
N ASP A 136 7.78 -6.62 23.90
CA ASP A 136 7.15 -7.70 24.66
C ASP A 136 7.18 -9.05 23.91
N GLY A 137 7.69 -9.09 22.67
CA GLY A 137 7.71 -10.27 21.81
C GLY A 137 6.30 -10.74 21.41
N LYS A 138 5.29 -9.87 21.50
CA LYS A 138 3.89 -10.22 21.29
C LYS A 138 3.48 -10.08 19.84
N ILE A 139 2.68 -11.04 19.38
CA ILE A 139 1.96 -10.95 18.10
C ILE A 139 0.46 -10.90 18.39
N VAL A 140 -0.23 -9.95 17.77
CA VAL A 140 -1.68 -9.78 17.84
C VAL A 140 -2.27 -9.98 16.45
N ILE A 141 -3.24 -10.87 16.35
CA ILE A 141 -4.08 -11.04 15.15
C ILE A 141 -5.51 -10.74 15.58
N LYS A 142 -6.09 -9.68 15.02
CA LYS A 142 -7.44 -9.21 15.35
C LYS A 142 -8.27 -9.16 14.07
N ALA A 143 -9.43 -9.81 14.13
CA ALA A 143 -10.49 -9.65 13.15
C ALA A 143 -11.78 -9.22 13.85
N ASN A 144 -12.57 -8.39 13.19
CA ASN A 144 -13.86 -7.94 13.74
C ASN A 144 -14.93 -9.04 13.77
N ARG A 145 -14.79 -10.07 12.93
CA ARG A 145 -15.77 -11.13 12.78
C ARG A 145 -15.19 -12.50 13.08
N GLU A 146 -14.21 -12.93 12.28
CA GLU A 146 -13.69 -14.28 12.35
C GLU A 146 -12.23 -14.31 11.90
N VAL A 147 -11.43 -15.16 12.53
CA VAL A 147 -10.08 -15.54 12.09
C VAL A 147 -10.15 -17.00 11.65
N LEU A 148 -10.05 -17.24 10.35
CA LEU A 148 -9.98 -18.58 9.77
C LEU A 148 -8.51 -18.96 9.55
N ILE A 149 -8.10 -20.13 10.06
CA ILE A 149 -6.75 -20.69 9.89
C ILE A 149 -6.94 -22.07 9.27
N ASP A 150 -6.54 -22.22 8.00
CA ASP A 150 -6.61 -23.47 7.26
C ASP A 150 -5.20 -23.94 6.86
N GLY A 151 -4.91 -25.21 7.08
CA GLY A 151 -3.61 -25.82 6.86
C GLY A 151 -3.70 -27.33 7.03
N GLY A 152 -2.92 -28.10 6.26
CA GLY A 152 -3.00 -29.57 6.26
C GLY A 152 -2.75 -30.20 7.64
N THR A 153 -1.85 -29.62 8.43
CA THR A 153 -1.61 -29.97 9.84
C THR A 153 -1.22 -28.69 10.61
N GLY A 154 -1.37 -28.69 11.93
CA GLY A 154 -0.94 -27.58 12.77
C GLY A 154 -0.81 -27.97 14.24
N ASP A 155 0.34 -27.67 14.82
CA ASP A 155 0.60 -27.81 16.26
C ASP A 155 0.55 -26.42 16.90
N LEU A 156 -0.25 -26.29 17.96
CA LEU A 156 -0.23 -25.11 18.82
C LEU A 156 0.46 -25.48 20.13
N SER A 157 1.63 -24.90 20.38
CA SER A 157 2.35 -25.04 21.64
C SER A 157 2.14 -23.79 22.50
N GLY A 158 1.98 -23.99 23.81
CA GLY A 158 1.69 -22.94 24.80
C GLY A 158 0.38 -23.17 25.55
N VAL A 159 0.01 -22.20 26.40
CA VAL A 159 -1.23 -22.25 27.18
C VAL A 159 -2.27 -21.34 26.54
N VAL A 160 -3.39 -21.91 26.11
CA VAL A 160 -4.54 -21.13 25.63
C VAL A 160 -5.31 -20.64 26.86
N THR A 161 -5.11 -19.37 27.21
CA THR A 161 -5.75 -18.74 28.37
C THR A 161 -6.90 -17.84 27.91
N LYS A 162 -8.12 -18.36 27.98
CA LYS A 162 -9.34 -17.55 27.96
C LYS A 162 -10.46 -18.32 28.65
N ASP A 163 -11.40 -17.59 29.23
CA ASP A 163 -12.64 -18.17 29.73
C ASP A 163 -13.36 -18.85 28.57
N CYS A 164 -13.54 -20.16 28.66
CA CYS A 164 -14.55 -20.83 27.84
C CYS A 164 -15.90 -20.28 28.29
N ILE A 165 -16.55 -19.50 27.42
CA ILE A 165 -17.92 -19.02 27.66
C ILE A 165 -18.86 -20.10 27.13
N CYS A 166 -19.66 -20.68 28.03
CA CYS A 166 -20.61 -21.72 27.64
C CYS A 166 -21.71 -21.12 26.75
N PRO A 167 -22.02 -21.70 25.58
CA PRO A 167 -23.08 -21.19 24.71
C PRO A 167 -24.49 -21.30 25.32
N PHE A 168 -24.67 -22.16 26.33
CA PHE A 168 -25.95 -22.34 27.02
C PHE A 168 -26.12 -21.42 28.23
N THR A 169 -25.04 -21.07 28.93
CA THR A 169 -25.12 -20.27 30.17
C THR A 169 -24.64 -18.83 29.98
N GLY A 170 -23.88 -18.53 28.92
CA GLY A 170 -23.24 -17.24 28.69
C GLY A 170 -22.20 -16.86 29.76
N LYS A 171 -21.81 -17.80 30.63
CA LYS A 171 -20.87 -17.58 31.74
C LYS A 171 -19.58 -18.37 31.52
N PRO A 172 -18.44 -17.90 32.06
CA PRO A 172 -17.23 -18.71 32.20
C PRO A 172 -17.53 -20.02 32.93
N HIS A 173 -16.97 -21.13 32.45
CA HIS A 173 -16.97 -22.41 33.17
C HIS A 173 -15.57 -23.02 33.14
N SER A 174 -15.26 -23.89 34.11
CA SER A 174 -13.93 -24.46 34.33
C SER A 174 -13.55 -25.58 33.37
N ASP A 175 -14.40 -25.90 32.39
CA ASP A 175 -14.04 -26.93 31.42
C ASP A 175 -12.93 -26.39 30.52
N TYR A 176 -11.86 -27.16 30.39
CA TYR A 176 -10.82 -26.90 29.41
C TYR A 176 -11.45 -26.79 28.02
N SER A 177 -10.91 -25.94 27.16
CA SER A 177 -11.36 -25.84 25.76
C SER A 177 -11.08 -27.15 25.03
N ILE A 178 -12.05 -28.07 25.06
CA ILE A 178 -12.07 -29.29 24.26
C ILE A 178 -12.22 -28.96 22.76
N ASN A 179 -12.46 -27.68 22.42
CA ASN A 179 -12.82 -27.18 21.10
C ASN A 179 -11.69 -26.41 20.40
N VAL A 180 -10.41 -26.70 20.67
CA VAL A 180 -9.45 -26.58 19.56
C VAL A 180 -9.80 -27.71 18.58
N LYS A 181 -10.85 -27.49 17.78
CA LYS A 181 -11.20 -28.37 16.67
C LYS A 181 -10.23 -28.06 15.54
N ALA A 182 -9.07 -28.71 15.56
CA ALA A 182 -8.37 -28.95 14.30
C ALA A 182 -9.30 -29.83 13.46
N SER A 183 -9.94 -29.26 12.43
CA SER A 183 -10.65 -30.05 11.44
C SER A 183 -9.65 -31.01 10.83
N LYS A 184 -9.87 -32.31 10.98
CA LYS A 184 -9.11 -33.31 10.23
C LYS A 184 -9.35 -33.05 8.73
N GLY A 185 -8.28 -32.75 8.00
CA GLY A 185 -8.20 -33.09 6.58
C GLY A 185 -8.17 -34.60 6.40
#